data_AF-A0A0D2YKV5-F1
#
_entry.id   AF-A0A0D2YKV5-F1
#
_cell.length_a   1.000
_cell.length_b   1.000
_cell.length_c   1.000
_cell.angle_alpha   90.00
_cell.angle_beta   90.00
_cell.angle_gamma   90.00
#
_symmetry.space_group_name_H-M   'P 1'
#
loop_
_entity.id
_entity.type
_entity.pdbx_description
1 polymer ?
#
loop_
_entity_poly.entity_id
_entity_poly.type
_entity_poly.pdbx_seq_one_letter_code
_entity_poly.pdbx_strand_id
1 'polypeptide(L)'
;MTTATHHQHQPPQPHLGFVVDTYDPDDVVPRGSPLMTPLRPKLEPSPSPPPDIPAAQVSLSPTSIDGRGKSNRHKVRPTSGDAVLVAYLDNGRDPDIAREAARESLPGDEDS
;
A
#
# COMPACT_ATOMS: atom_id res chain seq x y z
N MET A 1 58.47 -10.74 63.91
CA MET A 1 58.59 -12.11 63.37
C MET A 1 57.64 -12.24 62.20
N THR A 2 58.19 -12.57 61.04
CA THR A 2 57.58 -12.79 59.72
C THR A 2 57.11 -14.24 59.55
N THR A 3 56.06 -14.48 58.76
CA THR A 3 55.81 -15.65 57.86
C THR A 3 54.33 -15.56 57.40
N ALA A 4 54.00 -15.11 56.18
CA ALA A 4 54.14 -15.72 54.86
C ALA A 4 53.25 -16.97 54.65
N THR A 5 51.97 -16.75 54.34
CA THR A 5 51.04 -17.80 53.89
C THR A 5 51.22 -18.03 52.40
N HIS A 6 51.48 -19.29 52.06
CA HIS A 6 51.87 -19.80 50.76
C HIS A 6 50.71 -19.70 49.75
N HIS A 7 50.97 -19.07 48.60
CA HIS A 7 50.13 -19.17 47.42
C HIS A 7 50.23 -20.59 46.83
N GLN A 8 49.10 -21.22 46.54
CA GLN A 8 49.01 -22.30 45.55
C GLN A 8 47.91 -21.89 44.57
N HIS A 9 48.35 -21.35 43.43
CA HIS A 9 47.50 -21.09 42.29
C HIS A 9 47.15 -22.42 41.63
N GLN A 10 45.93 -22.89 41.85
CA GLN A 10 45.35 -23.92 41.00
C GLN A 10 44.92 -23.25 39.68
N PRO A 11 45.39 -23.72 38.51
CA PRO A 11 44.90 -23.22 37.24
C PRO A 11 43.40 -23.56 37.12
N PRO A 12 42.54 -22.64 36.65
CA PRO A 12 41.17 -23.00 36.33
C PRO A 12 41.20 -23.97 35.15
N GLN A 13 40.99 -25.25 35.44
CA GLN A 13 40.77 -26.28 34.43
C GLN A 13 39.50 -25.92 33.63
N PRO A 14 39.48 -26.14 32.30
CA PRO A 14 38.33 -25.84 31.47
C PRO A 14 37.26 -26.86 31.82
N HIS A 15 36.30 -26.45 32.65
CA HIS A 15 35.09 -27.21 32.81
C HIS A 15 34.32 -27.07 31.49
N LEU A 16 34.58 -28.00 30.57
CA LEU A 16 33.59 -28.50 29.62
C LEU A 16 32.44 -29.11 30.44
N GLY A 17 31.75 -28.24 31.19
CA GLY A 17 30.47 -28.55 31.78
C GLY A 17 29.50 -28.59 30.63
N PHE A 18 28.85 -29.73 30.46
CA PHE A 18 27.50 -29.75 29.92
C PHE A 18 26.75 -28.63 30.63
N VAL A 19 26.55 -27.52 29.92
CA VAL A 19 25.71 -26.42 30.41
C VAL A 19 24.34 -27.06 30.51
N VAL A 20 23.92 -27.38 31.74
CA VAL A 20 22.51 -27.57 32.03
C VAL A 20 21.90 -26.24 31.65
N ASP A 21 21.30 -26.22 30.46
CA ASP A 21 20.63 -25.06 29.89
C ASP A 21 19.35 -24.88 30.70
N THR A 22 19.52 -24.31 31.90
CA THR A 22 18.41 -23.89 32.76
C THR A 22 17.70 -22.81 31.98
N TYR A 23 16.62 -23.20 31.31
CA TYR A 23 15.76 -22.30 30.56
C TYR A 23 15.32 -21.15 31.46
N ASP A 24 15.89 -19.98 31.23
CA ASP A 24 15.47 -18.74 31.85
C ASP A 24 14.31 -18.17 31.01
N PRO A 25 13.08 -18.08 31.55
CA PRO A 25 11.95 -17.56 30.80
C PRO A 25 12.10 -16.09 30.39
N ASP A 26 13.05 -15.36 31.00
CA ASP A 26 13.35 -13.96 30.68
C ASP A 26 14.52 -13.80 29.67
N ASP A 27 15.18 -14.89 29.24
CA ASP A 27 16.23 -14.83 28.21
C ASP A 27 15.60 -14.55 26.82
N VAL A 28 15.41 -13.26 26.51
CA VAL A 28 14.86 -12.78 25.23
C VAL A 28 15.80 -12.94 24.04
N VAL A 29 17.07 -13.33 24.27
CA VAL A 29 18.08 -13.50 23.22
C VAL A 29 18.96 -14.72 23.49
N PRO A 30 19.06 -15.69 22.57
CA PRO A 30 19.94 -16.85 22.71
C PRO A 30 21.40 -16.44 22.96
N ARG A 31 22.02 -16.96 24.02
CA ARG A 31 23.42 -16.70 24.36
C ARG A 31 24.33 -17.18 23.23
N GLY A 32 25.20 -16.30 22.74
CA GLY A 32 26.10 -16.59 21.62
C GLY A 32 25.49 -16.40 20.23
N SER A 33 24.24 -15.91 20.12
CA SER A 33 23.71 -15.44 18.84
C SER A 33 24.28 -14.07 18.46
N PRO A 34 24.58 -13.81 17.18
CA PRO A 34 24.98 -12.48 16.71
C PRO A 34 23.87 -11.46 16.98
N LEU A 35 24.25 -10.27 17.46
CA LEU A 35 23.31 -9.17 17.66
C LEU A 35 22.73 -8.71 16.31
N MET A 36 21.41 -8.60 16.21
CA MET A 36 20.77 -8.08 15.01
C MET A 36 21.15 -6.62 14.76
N THR A 37 21.56 -6.31 13.53
CA THR A 37 21.84 -4.94 13.08
C THR A 37 20.71 -4.43 12.18
N PRO A 38 20.20 -3.20 12.38
CA PRO A 38 19.21 -2.62 11.49
C PRO A 38 19.75 -2.47 10.07
N LEU A 39 19.08 -3.07 9.09
CA LEU A 39 19.41 -2.91 7.67
C LEU A 39 18.50 -1.85 7.04
N ARG A 40 19.07 -0.94 6.24
CA ARG A 40 18.33 0.09 5.48
C ARG A 40 18.59 -0.06 3.98
N PRO A 41 17.86 -0.94 3.28
CA PRO A 41 17.97 -1.06 1.83
C PRO A 41 17.61 0.27 1.15
N LYS A 42 18.42 0.71 0.19
CA LYS A 42 18.08 1.82 -0.70
C LYS A 42 17.32 1.24 -1.89
N LEU A 43 16.01 1.41 -1.89
CA LEU A 43 15.15 0.99 -3.00
C LEU A 43 15.04 2.16 -3.98
N GLU A 44 15.66 2.02 -5.14
CA GLU A 44 15.43 2.92 -6.27
C GLU A 44 14.36 2.29 -7.17
N PRO A 45 13.21 2.94 -7.39
CA PRO A 45 12.21 2.43 -8.31
C PRO A 45 12.76 2.50 -9.74
N SER A 46 12.65 1.39 -10.47
CA SER A 46 12.87 1.43 -11.92
C SER A 46 11.81 2.34 -12.54
N PRO A 47 12.16 3.18 -13.53
CA PRO A 47 11.16 3.92 -14.28
C PRO A 47 10.25 2.92 -15.00
N SER A 48 8.94 3.12 -14.88
CA SER A 48 7.95 2.37 -15.66
C SER A 48 8.06 2.73 -17.14
N PRO A 49 7.81 1.79 -18.07
CA PRO A 49 7.74 2.12 -19.49
C PRO A 49 6.59 3.13 -19.74
N PRO A 50 6.69 3.96 -20.81
CA PRO A 50 5.61 4.86 -21.18
C PRO A 50 4.31 4.08 -21.42
N PRO A 51 3.15 4.60 -21.01
CA PRO A 51 1.88 3.96 -21.30
C PRO A 51 1.62 3.97 -22.81
N ASP A 52 1.21 2.82 -23.36
CA ASP A 52 0.78 2.70 -24.75
C ASP A 52 -0.66 3.23 -24.87
N ILE A 53 -0.79 4.56 -24.88
CA ILE A 53 -2.08 5.23 -25.02
C ILE A 53 -2.30 5.46 -26.52
N PRO A 54 -3.22 4.72 -27.18
CA PRO A 54 -3.62 5.06 -28.54
C PRO A 54 -4.16 6.49 -28.54
N ALA A 55 -3.72 7.30 -29.50
CA ALA A 55 -4.22 8.66 -29.67
C ALA A 55 -5.74 8.59 -29.77
N ALA A 56 -6.42 9.11 -28.74
CA ALA A 56 -7.87 9.17 -28.74
C ALA A 56 -8.29 9.97 -29.97
N GLN A 57 -8.96 9.31 -30.93
CA GLN A 57 -9.63 9.98 -32.04
C GLN A 57 -10.88 10.68 -31.50
N VAL A 58 -10.70 11.60 -30.58
CA VAL A 58 -11.74 12.54 -30.21
C VAL A 58 -11.74 13.58 -31.31
N SER A 59 -12.60 13.38 -32.31
CA SER A 59 -13.02 14.47 -33.18
C SER A 59 -13.60 15.53 -32.27
N LEU A 60 -12.82 16.57 -31.99
CA LEU A 60 -13.32 17.82 -31.43
C LEU A 60 -14.16 18.49 -32.52
N SER A 61 -15.30 17.91 -32.84
CA SER A 61 -16.36 18.65 -33.51
C SER A 61 -16.82 19.69 -32.48
N PRO A 62 -16.61 21.00 -32.72
CA PRO A 62 -17.15 22.01 -31.83
C PRO A 62 -18.67 21.94 -32.00
N THR A 63 -19.37 21.28 -31.08
CA THR A 63 -20.80 21.49 -30.91
C THR A 63 -20.98 22.97 -30.62
N SER A 64 -21.70 23.61 -31.52
CA SER A 64 -21.96 25.04 -31.61
C SER A 64 -22.21 25.70 -30.25
N ILE A 65 -21.58 26.86 -30.12
CA ILE A 65 -21.95 27.95 -29.21
C ILE A 65 -23.47 28.09 -29.14
N ASP A 66 -23.99 27.99 -27.92
CA ASP A 66 -24.99 28.87 -27.31
C ASP A 66 -24.76 28.70 -25.79
N GLY A 67 -24.14 29.65 -25.10
CA GLY A 67 -24.72 30.94 -24.82
C GLY A 67 -25.14 30.96 -23.35
N ARG A 68 -24.31 31.63 -22.52
CA ARG A 68 -24.69 32.23 -21.22
C ARG A 68 -24.78 31.29 -20.00
N GLY A 69 -23.84 31.50 -19.06
CA GLY A 69 -23.96 31.06 -17.67
C GLY A 69 -22.69 30.44 -17.11
N LYS A 70 -21.85 31.24 -16.45
CA LYS A 70 -20.76 30.76 -15.59
C LYS A 70 -21.38 30.11 -14.36
N SER A 71 -21.88 28.88 -14.51
CA SER A 71 -22.24 28.05 -13.37
C SER A 71 -21.01 27.22 -13.00
N ASN A 72 -20.61 27.30 -11.74
CA ASN A 72 -19.64 26.37 -11.16
C ASN A 72 -20.29 25.00 -10.87
N ARG A 73 -21.48 24.71 -11.45
CA ARG A 73 -22.05 23.35 -11.45
C ARG A 73 -21.03 22.44 -12.10
N HIS A 74 -20.69 21.37 -11.38
CA HIS A 74 -20.13 20.18 -12.01
C HIS A 74 -21.06 19.83 -13.18
N LYS A 75 -20.59 20.05 -14.40
CA LYS A 75 -21.25 19.50 -15.57
C LYS A 75 -21.20 17.99 -15.34
N VAL A 76 -22.31 17.41 -14.89
CA VAL A 76 -22.45 15.97 -14.74
C VAL A 76 -22.16 15.42 -16.11
N ARG A 77 -20.97 14.86 -16.27
CA ARG A 77 -20.53 14.25 -17.51
C ARG A 77 -20.82 12.77 -17.34
N PRO A 78 -21.48 12.11 -18.30
CA PRO A 78 -21.71 10.68 -18.22
C PRO A 78 -20.37 9.97 -17.96
N THR A 79 -20.29 9.18 -16.90
CA THR A 79 -19.09 8.41 -16.58
C THR A 79 -19.35 6.92 -16.72
N SER A 80 -18.31 6.14 -17.02
CA SER A 80 -18.40 4.68 -16.96
C SER A 80 -18.73 4.16 -15.56
N GLY A 81 -18.54 4.97 -14.51
CA GLY A 81 -18.94 4.64 -13.14
C GLY A 81 -20.45 4.53 -12.96
N ASP A 82 -21.22 5.35 -13.68
CA ASP A 82 -22.69 5.35 -13.58
C ASP A 82 -23.27 4.03 -14.12
N ALA A 83 -22.70 3.50 -15.21
CA ALA A 83 -23.05 2.18 -15.72
C ALA A 83 -22.78 1.06 -14.71
N VAL A 84 -21.64 1.11 -14.01
CA VAL A 84 -21.28 0.11 -13.01
C VAL A 84 -22.25 0.17 -11.83
N LEU A 85 -22.60 1.38 -11.38
CA LEU A 85 -23.55 1.57 -10.28
C LEU A 85 -24.94 1.05 -10.66
N VAL A 86 -25.46 1.41 -11.83
CA VAL A 86 -26.78 0.96 -12.31
C VAL A 86 -26.80 -0.57 -12.46
N ALA A 87 -25.78 -1.16 -13.08
CA ALA A 87 -25.67 -2.61 -13.21
C ALA A 87 -25.61 -3.31 -11.85
N TYR A 88 -24.95 -2.72 -10.85
CA TYR A 88 -24.89 -3.27 -9.50
C TYR A 88 -26.26 -3.21 -8.80
N LEU A 89 -26.95 -2.06 -8.86
CA LEU A 89 -28.26 -1.87 -8.23
C LEU A 89 -29.35 -2.75 -8.84
N ASP A 90 -29.29 -2.95 -10.15
CA ASP A 90 -30.21 -3.81 -10.88
C ASP A 90 -29.72 -5.27 -10.97
N ASN A 91 -28.65 -5.60 -10.24
CA ASN A 91 -28.12 -6.95 -10.16
C ASN A 91 -27.77 -7.57 -11.54
N GLY A 92 -27.45 -6.72 -12.51
CA GLY A 92 -27.13 -7.06 -13.90
C GLY A 92 -28.33 -7.46 -14.76
N ARG A 93 -29.57 -7.18 -14.34
CA ARG A 93 -30.78 -7.61 -15.05
C ARG A 93 -30.96 -6.90 -16.38
N ASP A 94 -30.76 -5.58 -16.42
CA ASP A 94 -30.93 -4.74 -17.61
C ASP A 94 -29.61 -4.02 -17.99
N PRO A 95 -28.72 -4.67 -18.76
CA PRO A 95 -27.43 -4.09 -19.15
C PRO A 95 -27.57 -2.91 -20.12
N ASP A 96 -28.72 -2.80 -20.78
CA ASP A 96 -29.01 -1.71 -21.72
C ASP A 96 -29.19 -0.39 -20.99
N ILE A 97 -29.88 -0.41 -19.85
CA ILE A 97 -30.07 0.76 -18.98
C ILE A 97 -28.72 1.21 -18.40
N ALA A 98 -27.88 0.27 -17.95
CA ALA A 98 -26.54 0.58 -17.48
C ALA A 98 -25.69 1.26 -18.57
N ARG A 99 -25.78 0.77 -19.82
CA ARG A 99 -25.04 1.35 -20.95
C ARG A 99 -25.55 2.74 -21.33
N GLU A 100 -26.84 2.99 -21.18
CA GLU A 100 -27.44 4.32 -21.39
C GLU A 100 -26.97 5.31 -20.33
N ALA A 101 -26.90 4.88 -19.06
CA ALA A 101 -26.36 5.69 -17.96
C ALA A 101 -24.88 6.09 -18.14
N ALA A 102 -24.07 5.29 -18.84
CA ALA A 102 -22.71 5.69 -19.21
C ALA A 102 -22.63 6.75 -20.32
N ARG A 103 -23.72 6.97 -21.06
CA ARG A 103 -23.77 7.83 -22.26
C ARG A 103 -24.56 9.11 -22.04
N GLU A 104 -25.58 9.05 -21.19
CA GLU A 104 -26.49 10.15 -20.93
C GLU A 104 -26.50 10.48 -19.43
N SER A 105 -26.44 11.78 -19.12
CA SER A 105 -26.57 12.27 -17.75
C SER A 105 -28.03 12.58 -17.47
N LEU A 106 -28.47 12.32 -16.24
CA LEU A 106 -29.81 12.69 -15.81
C LEU A 106 -30.03 14.20 -16.00
N PRO A 107 -31.25 14.62 -16.40
CA PRO A 107 -31.58 16.03 -16.46
C PRO A 107 -31.31 16.66 -15.09
N GLY A 108 -30.55 17.76 -15.09
CA GLY A 108 -30.32 18.51 -13.87
C GLY A 108 -31.63 19.15 -13.43
N ASP A 109 -31.94 19.11 -12.14
CA ASP A 109 -33.06 19.88 -11.62
C ASP A 109 -32.73 21.38 -11.78
N GLU A 110 -33.47 22.00 -12.70
CA GLU A 110 -33.50 23.43 -12.93
C GLU A 110 -34.52 24.03 -11.94
N ASP A 111 -34.19 24.01 -10.64
CA ASP A 111 -34.99 24.73 -9.65
C ASP A 111 -34.96 26.24 -9.99
N SER A 112 -36.10 26.76 -10.45
CA SER A 112 -36.31 28.17 -10.83
C SER A 112 -36.37 29.12 -9.64
#